data_AF-A0A954CKX8-F1
#
_entry.id   AF-A0A954CKX8-F1
#
_cell.length_a   1.000
_cell.length_b   1.000
_cell.length_c   1.000
_cell.angle_alpha   90.00
_cell.angle_beta   90.00
_cell.angle_gamma   90.00
#
_symmetry.space_group_name_H-M   'P 1'
#
loop_
_entity.id
_entity.type
_entity.pdbx_description
1 polymer ?
#
loop_
_entity_poly.entity_id
_entity_poly.type
_entity_poly.pdbx_seq_one_letter_code
_entity_poly.pdbx_strand_id
1 'polypeptide(L)'
;MPAAPAQAKEAPMALRTLGIAASGINAQLAQQASAASNSANALTPAFAPTRVSNNSLSGGGVSTQSARVHSHGSLIITGNPLDLAIGGAGFFVLGDKKALKLSRDGRFSVDAEGYLVSIDGERLTPEIRFSSGTQNAHISRYGDVIAQGERGREYIGTIELATVSNPLGLRVNGGTALEVTAAAGRIVRGFPGESGFGLLVQGGIEASSTSLDEEILSAIVAVRAFSANARVLRLAAKTSEELADLIARHQRRKGGAGSTDIDLRRSQVADLVSRMPSGTSRLAGQPLSEEVRAHLRARRLSAAAIAKEPFSARSALIERFTPTREDAEASSSFLAQEIRLARRRGFEIYQRRLGA
;
A
#
# COMPACT_ATOMS: atom_id res chain seq x y z
N MET A 1 20.06 -37.19 -33.86
CA MET A 1 20.41 -35.93 -33.17
C MET A 1 19.14 -35.40 -32.51
N PRO A 2 19.09 -35.23 -31.18
CA PRO A 2 17.91 -34.66 -30.54
C PRO A 2 17.78 -33.18 -30.93
N ALA A 3 16.58 -32.80 -31.35
CA ALA A 3 16.24 -31.43 -31.71
C ALA A 3 16.47 -30.49 -30.52
N ALA A 4 17.20 -29.41 -30.77
CA ALA A 4 17.45 -28.37 -29.79
C ALA A 4 16.12 -27.78 -29.26
N PRO A 5 16.05 -27.43 -27.97
CA PRO A 5 14.83 -26.88 -27.38
C PRO A 5 14.46 -25.56 -28.08
N ALA A 6 13.20 -25.47 -28.49
CA ALA A 6 12.61 -24.29 -29.09
C ALA A 6 12.88 -23.05 -28.22
N GLN A 7 13.62 -22.10 -28.79
CA GLN A 7 13.85 -20.79 -28.20
C GLN A 7 12.49 -20.17 -27.87
N ALA A 8 12.24 -19.95 -26.57
CA ALA A 8 11.09 -19.20 -26.11
C ALA A 8 11.08 -17.85 -26.82
N LYS A 9 10.08 -17.61 -27.67
CA LYS A 9 9.88 -16.34 -28.37
C LYS A 9 9.89 -15.21 -27.33
N GLU A 10 10.96 -14.43 -27.32
CA GLU A 10 11.06 -13.23 -26.48
C GLU A 10 9.87 -12.32 -26.77
N ALA A 11 9.14 -11.92 -25.73
CA ALA A 11 8.11 -10.90 -25.87
C ALA A 11 8.72 -9.64 -26.51
N PRO A 12 8.01 -8.95 -27.43
CA PRO A 12 8.56 -7.76 -28.08
C PRO A 12 9.04 -6.76 -27.03
N MET A 13 10.20 -6.13 -27.28
CA MET A 13 10.92 -5.27 -26.33
C MET A 13 10.00 -4.25 -25.62
N ALA A 14 8.99 -3.71 -26.32
CA ALA A 14 7.97 -2.83 -25.75
C ALA A 14 7.17 -3.48 -24.60
N LEU A 15 6.67 -4.72 -24.77
CA LEU A 15 5.97 -5.46 -23.71
C LEU A 15 6.88 -5.74 -22.51
N ARG A 16 8.17 -6.02 -22.76
CA ARG A 16 9.17 -6.23 -21.69
C ARG A 16 9.42 -4.95 -20.90
N THR A 17 9.58 -3.79 -21.57
CA THR A 17 9.75 -2.49 -20.89
C THR A 17 8.53 -2.08 -20.06
N LEU A 18 7.31 -2.35 -20.56
CA LEU A 18 6.06 -2.10 -19.83
C LEU A 18 5.98 -3.00 -18.59
N GLY A 19 6.35 -4.27 -18.70
CA GLY A 19 6.38 -5.20 -17.56
C GLY A 19 7.37 -4.75 -16.47
N ILE A 20 8.56 -4.29 -16.87
CA ILE A 20 9.58 -3.76 -15.95
C ILE A 20 9.04 -2.51 -15.23
N ALA A 21 8.51 -1.53 -15.98
CA ALA A 21 7.98 -0.30 -15.41
C ALA A 21 6.75 -0.56 -14.51
N ALA A 22 5.87 -1.48 -14.88
CA ALA A 22 4.73 -1.90 -14.06
C ALA A 22 5.18 -2.57 -12.76
N SER A 23 6.17 -3.46 -12.81
CA SER A 23 6.73 -4.09 -11.61
C SER A 23 7.36 -3.06 -10.67
N GLY A 24 8.05 -2.05 -11.21
CA GLY A 24 8.61 -0.93 -10.45
C GLY A 24 7.54 -0.08 -9.76
N ILE A 25 6.45 0.23 -10.47
CA ILE A 25 5.30 0.95 -9.90
C ILE A 25 4.67 0.18 -8.76
N ASN A 26 4.44 -1.12 -8.93
CA ASN A 26 3.88 -1.95 -7.86
C ASN A 26 4.80 -1.96 -6.62
N ALA A 27 6.12 -2.02 -6.82
CA ALA A 27 7.07 -1.94 -5.71
C ALA A 27 7.01 -0.60 -4.98
N GLN A 28 6.88 0.50 -5.71
CA GLN A 28 6.78 1.85 -5.14
C GLN A 28 5.46 2.06 -4.39
N LEU A 29 4.35 1.52 -4.92
CA LEU A 29 3.06 1.52 -4.22
C LEU A 29 3.13 0.72 -2.93
N ALA A 30 3.80 -0.44 -2.92
CA ALA A 30 4.00 -1.23 -1.72
C ALA A 30 4.84 -0.47 -0.67
N GLN A 31 5.93 0.18 -1.08
CA GLN A 31 6.73 1.03 -0.20
C GLN A 31 5.92 2.20 0.38
N GLN A 32 5.13 2.88 -0.45
CA GLN A 32 4.28 3.98 -0.03
C GLN A 32 3.20 3.52 0.96
N ALA A 33 2.55 2.39 0.70
CA ALA A 33 1.55 1.81 1.58
C ALA A 33 2.16 1.41 2.93
N SER A 34 3.37 0.83 2.91
CA SER A 34 4.11 0.49 4.13
C SER A 34 4.47 1.73 4.94
N ALA A 35 5.00 2.78 4.29
CA ALA A 35 5.35 4.03 4.96
C ALA A 35 4.12 4.70 5.59
N ALA A 36 3.01 4.77 4.85
CA ALA A 36 1.75 5.31 5.37
C ALA A 36 1.23 4.50 6.57
N SER A 37 1.29 3.17 6.50
CA SER A 37 0.89 2.28 7.60
C SER A 37 1.79 2.46 8.83
N ASN A 38 3.10 2.56 8.64
CA ASN A 38 4.06 2.79 9.71
C ASN A 38 3.81 4.15 10.39
N SER A 39 3.65 5.22 9.61
CA SER A 39 3.34 6.55 10.13
C SER A 39 2.04 6.57 10.93
N ALA A 40 0.99 5.91 10.44
CA ALA A 40 -0.29 5.80 11.14
C ALA A 40 -0.18 5.08 12.49
N ASN A 41 0.79 4.16 12.63
CA ASN A 41 1.03 3.37 13.84
C ASN A 41 2.26 3.83 14.63
N ALA A 42 2.80 5.02 14.35
CA ALA A 42 3.98 5.53 15.06
C ALA A 42 3.69 5.84 16.54
N LEU A 43 2.42 6.03 16.92
CA LEU A 43 2.00 6.23 18.30
C LEU A 43 1.41 4.96 18.94
N THR A 44 1.32 3.87 18.19
CA THR A 44 0.86 2.59 18.73
C THR A 44 1.97 1.97 19.58
N PRO A 45 1.73 1.69 20.88
CA PRO A 45 2.72 1.06 21.73
C PRO A 45 3.22 -0.26 21.15
N ALA A 46 4.52 -0.53 21.30
CA ALA A 46 5.20 -1.73 20.86
C ALA A 46 5.01 -2.09 19.37
N PHE A 47 4.65 -1.12 18.52
CA PHE A 47 4.49 -1.35 17.09
C PHE A 47 5.86 -1.53 16.41
N ALA A 48 5.97 -2.62 15.66
CA ALA A 48 7.11 -2.95 14.82
C ALA A 48 6.82 -2.56 13.37
N PRO A 49 7.59 -1.66 12.75
CA PRO A 49 7.30 -1.18 11.41
C PRO A 49 7.52 -2.27 10.36
N THR A 50 6.72 -2.20 9.30
CA THR A 50 6.91 -3.04 8.12
C THR A 50 7.94 -2.40 7.20
N ARG A 51 8.86 -3.19 6.66
CA ARG A 51 9.83 -2.75 5.65
C ARG A 51 9.62 -3.56 4.38
N VAL A 52 9.61 -2.87 3.25
CA VAL A 52 9.50 -3.46 1.91
C VAL A 52 10.88 -3.48 1.27
N SER A 53 11.35 -4.68 0.93
CA SER A 53 12.59 -4.92 0.20
C SER A 53 12.29 -5.26 -1.26
N ASN A 54 13.16 -4.81 -2.17
CA ASN A 54 13.04 -5.07 -3.59
C ASN A 54 14.08 -6.10 -4.02
N ASN A 55 13.66 -7.12 -4.75
CA ASN A 55 14.51 -8.14 -5.35
C ASN A 55 14.50 -7.98 -6.87
N SER A 56 15.68 -7.92 -7.48
CA SER A 56 15.81 -7.89 -8.94
C SER A 56 15.38 -9.21 -9.55
N LEU A 57 14.60 -9.16 -10.63
CA LEU A 57 14.18 -10.35 -11.38
C LEU A 57 15.16 -10.63 -12.53
N SER A 58 15.44 -11.92 -12.77
CA SER A 58 16.17 -12.35 -13.96
C SER A 58 15.33 -12.04 -15.19
N GLY A 59 15.82 -11.15 -16.05
CA GLY A 59 15.07 -10.61 -17.19
C GLY A 59 14.66 -9.14 -17.07
N GLY A 60 14.90 -8.51 -15.92
CA GLY A 60 14.57 -7.12 -15.61
C GLY A 60 13.28 -6.99 -14.79
N GLY A 61 13.14 -5.87 -14.09
CA GLY A 61 12.00 -5.63 -13.19
C GLY A 61 12.30 -6.01 -11.75
N VAL A 62 11.33 -5.78 -10.87
CA VAL A 62 11.47 -5.97 -9.42
C VAL A 62 10.31 -6.77 -8.84
N SER A 63 10.61 -7.57 -7.83
CA SER A 63 9.63 -8.20 -6.94
C SER A 63 9.81 -7.64 -5.54
N THR A 64 8.72 -7.53 -4.79
CA THR A 64 8.77 -7.03 -3.42
C THR A 64 8.60 -8.15 -2.40
N GLN A 65 9.33 -8.03 -1.30
CA GLN A 65 9.08 -8.80 -0.09
C GLN A 65 8.90 -7.83 1.07
N SER A 66 8.00 -8.12 2.00
CA SER A 66 7.78 -7.30 3.19
C SER A 66 7.93 -8.13 4.46
N ALA A 67 8.49 -7.52 5.49
CA ALA A 67 8.63 -8.12 6.81
C ALA A 67 8.53 -7.03 7.88
N ARG A 68 8.04 -7.39 9.08
CA ARG A 68 8.10 -6.51 10.25
C ARG A 68 9.51 -6.54 10.83
N VAL A 69 10.04 -5.36 11.14
CA VAL A 69 11.32 -5.22 11.81
C VAL A 69 11.08 -5.06 13.30
N HIS A 70 11.43 -6.10 14.05
CA HIS A 70 11.32 -6.12 15.50
C HIS A 70 12.54 -5.45 16.12
N SER A 71 12.53 -4.12 16.14
CA SER A 71 13.45 -3.27 16.89
C SER A 71 12.79 -2.77 18.16
N HIS A 72 13.62 -2.48 19.16
CA HIS A 72 13.15 -1.97 20.45
C HIS A 72 12.81 -0.49 20.34
N GLY A 73 11.63 -0.11 20.84
CA GLY A 73 11.23 1.28 21.01
C GLY A 73 11.79 1.90 22.29
N SER A 74 11.67 3.22 22.44
CA SER A 74 11.97 3.88 23.71
C SER A 74 10.96 3.49 24.78
N LEU A 75 11.39 3.45 26.05
CA LEU A 75 10.50 3.23 27.17
C LEU A 75 9.72 4.51 27.52
N ILE A 76 8.41 4.41 27.66
CA ILE A 76 7.53 5.49 28.13
C ILE A 76 6.99 5.09 29.51
N ILE A 77 7.20 5.95 30.51
CA ILE A 77 6.63 5.74 31.85
C ILE A 77 5.21 6.29 31.88
N THR A 78 4.22 5.42 32.14
CA THR A 78 2.79 5.76 32.20
C THR A 78 2.31 5.98 33.63
N GLY A 79 2.98 5.36 34.60
CA GLY A 79 2.58 5.37 36.02
C GLY A 79 1.45 4.40 36.37
N ASN A 80 0.85 3.70 35.39
CA ASN A 80 -0.14 2.66 35.65
C ASN A 80 0.56 1.37 36.13
N PRO A 81 0.28 0.85 37.33
CA PRO A 81 1.02 -0.30 37.89
C PRO A 81 0.87 -1.59 37.07
N LEU A 82 -0.16 -1.72 36.22
CA LEU A 82 -0.35 -2.89 35.36
C LEU A 82 0.29 -2.74 33.97
N ASP A 83 0.75 -1.54 33.63
CA ASP A 83 1.53 -1.35 32.41
C ASP A 83 2.93 -1.91 32.62
N LEU A 84 3.36 -2.77 31.70
CA LEU A 84 4.65 -3.42 31.71
C LEU A 84 5.38 -3.18 30.40
N ALA A 85 6.68 -2.91 30.50
CA ALA A 85 7.56 -2.87 29.37
C ALA A 85 8.71 -3.86 29.53
N ILE A 86 9.23 -4.33 28.41
CA ILE A 86 10.37 -5.23 28.37
C ILE A 86 11.61 -4.41 27.98
N GLY A 87 12.48 -4.15 28.95
CA GLY A 87 13.81 -3.59 28.74
C GLY A 87 14.74 -4.64 28.16
N GLY A 88 14.77 -4.76 26.83
CA GLY A 88 15.59 -5.72 26.09
C GLY A 88 14.77 -6.78 25.35
N ALA A 89 15.42 -7.91 25.05
CA ALA A 89 14.84 -8.97 24.23
C ALA A 89 13.71 -9.72 24.95
N GLY A 90 12.71 -10.16 24.18
CA GLY A 90 11.60 -10.96 24.71
C GLY A 90 10.23 -10.46 24.26
N PHE A 91 9.23 -11.30 24.46
CA PHE A 91 7.82 -11.04 24.20
C PHE A 91 7.02 -11.57 25.39
N PHE A 92 5.94 -10.89 25.75
CA PHE A 92 4.90 -11.45 26.59
C PHE A 92 4.22 -12.60 25.86
N VAL A 93 3.89 -13.65 26.60
CA VAL A 93 3.19 -14.80 26.06
C VAL A 93 1.71 -14.65 26.38
N LEU A 94 0.88 -14.64 25.34
CA LEU A 94 -0.56 -14.42 25.43
C LEU A 94 -1.33 -15.64 24.91
N GLY A 95 -2.58 -15.75 25.35
CA GLY A 95 -3.53 -16.76 24.90
C GLY A 95 -3.34 -18.12 25.58
N ASP A 96 -4.16 -19.08 25.18
CA ASP A 96 -4.22 -20.39 25.81
C ASP A 96 -3.07 -21.31 25.36
N LYS A 97 -2.83 -22.38 26.15
CA LYS A 97 -1.79 -23.40 25.92
C LYS A 97 -1.80 -24.04 24.51
N LYS A 98 -2.90 -23.94 23.75
CA LYS A 98 -3.03 -24.50 22.39
C LYS A 98 -2.63 -23.52 21.28
N ALA A 99 -2.73 -22.21 21.51
CA ALA A 99 -2.50 -21.18 20.50
C ALA A 99 -1.81 -19.97 21.13
N LEU A 100 -0.53 -20.16 21.46
CA LEU A 100 0.28 -19.10 22.05
C LEU A 100 0.50 -17.97 21.05
N LYS A 101 0.19 -16.76 21.48
CA LYS A 101 0.52 -15.52 20.80
C LYS A 101 1.65 -14.82 21.56
N LEU A 102 2.39 -13.98 20.86
CA LEU A 102 3.46 -13.18 21.43
C LEU A 102 3.10 -11.71 21.29
N SER A 103 3.38 -10.88 22.28
CA SER A 103 3.22 -9.43 22.16
C SER A 103 4.34 -8.71 22.88
N ARG A 104 4.65 -7.49 22.42
CA ARG A 104 5.47 -6.55 23.19
C ARG A 104 4.63 -5.41 23.79
N ASP A 105 3.35 -5.32 23.43
CA ASP A 105 2.43 -4.42 24.12
C ASP A 105 2.18 -4.99 25.51
N GLY A 106 2.56 -4.23 26.54
CA GLY A 106 2.32 -4.60 27.92
C GLY A 106 1.31 -3.70 28.62
N ARG A 107 0.38 -3.11 27.88
CA ARG A 107 -0.85 -2.57 28.46
C ARG A 107 -1.76 -3.73 28.85
N PHE A 108 -1.78 -4.01 30.15
CA PHE A 108 -2.61 -5.04 30.73
C PHE A 108 -3.73 -4.46 31.58
N SER A 109 -4.84 -5.20 31.64
CA SER A 109 -5.97 -4.96 32.52
C SER A 109 -6.37 -6.26 33.21
N VAL A 110 -7.22 -6.18 34.23
CA VAL A 110 -7.76 -7.36 34.91
C VAL A 110 -9.17 -7.63 34.37
N ASP A 111 -9.43 -8.87 33.94
CA ASP A 111 -10.77 -9.30 33.50
C ASP A 111 -11.74 -9.53 34.68
N ALA A 112 -13.00 -9.85 34.38
CA ALA A 112 -14.03 -10.07 35.41
C ALA A 112 -13.72 -11.28 36.31
N GLU A 113 -12.96 -12.26 35.81
CA GLU A 113 -12.53 -13.45 36.54
C GLU A 113 -11.25 -13.22 37.36
N GLY A 114 -10.63 -12.04 37.23
CA GLY A 114 -9.43 -11.61 37.94
C GLY A 114 -8.12 -11.89 37.21
N TYR A 115 -8.13 -12.35 35.96
CA TYR A 115 -6.92 -12.64 35.21
C TYR A 115 -6.34 -11.39 34.54
N LEU A 116 -5.01 -11.36 34.45
CA LEU A 116 -4.32 -10.34 33.67
C LEU A 116 -4.51 -10.61 32.17
N VAL A 117 -5.16 -9.67 31.48
CA VAL A 117 -5.46 -9.72 30.05
C VAL A 117 -4.85 -8.52 29.32
N SER A 118 -4.39 -8.74 28.10
CA SER A 118 -3.98 -7.67 27.19
C SER A 118 -5.18 -6.85 26.71
N ILE A 119 -4.91 -5.72 26.05
CA ILE A 119 -5.95 -4.90 25.41
C ILE A 119 -6.76 -5.64 24.34
N ASP A 120 -6.17 -6.67 23.73
CA ASP A 120 -6.80 -7.53 22.73
C ASP A 120 -7.68 -8.63 23.39
N GLY A 121 -7.79 -8.63 24.73
CA GLY A 121 -8.58 -9.60 25.51
C GLY A 121 -7.90 -10.94 25.76
N GLU A 122 -6.67 -11.10 25.27
CA GLU A 122 -5.89 -12.33 25.45
C GLU A 122 -5.25 -12.37 26.84
N ARG A 123 -5.39 -13.50 27.55
CA ARG A 123 -4.79 -13.73 28.87
C ARG A 123 -3.27 -13.86 28.80
N LEU A 124 -2.57 -13.33 29.80
CA LEU A 124 -1.15 -13.59 29.99
C LEU A 124 -0.92 -15.06 30.40
N THR A 125 0.12 -15.68 29.84
CA THR A 125 0.57 -17.02 30.20
C THR A 125 2.02 -16.97 30.73
N PRO A 126 2.33 -17.55 31.90
CA PRO A 126 1.44 -18.19 32.87
C PRO A 126 0.33 -17.27 33.38
N GLU A 127 -0.81 -17.86 33.73
CA GLU A 127 -1.98 -17.10 34.20
C GLU A 127 -1.67 -16.44 35.54
N ILE A 128 -1.83 -15.12 35.60
CA ILE A 128 -1.75 -14.33 36.82
C ILE A 128 -3.16 -13.92 37.21
N ARG A 129 -3.62 -14.35 38.39
CA ARG A 129 -4.98 -14.09 38.87
C ARG A 129 -4.97 -13.27 40.15
N PHE A 130 -5.66 -12.15 40.13
CA PHE A 130 -5.93 -11.30 41.27
C PHE A 130 -7.20 -11.78 41.98
N SER A 131 -7.12 -12.01 43.29
CA SER A 131 -8.29 -12.29 44.13
C SER A 131 -9.18 -11.04 44.31
N SER A 132 -10.47 -11.23 44.59
CA SER A 132 -11.38 -10.14 44.95
C SER A 132 -10.86 -9.40 46.19
N GLY A 133 -10.74 -8.07 46.13
CA GLY A 133 -10.20 -7.24 47.21
C GLY A 133 -8.70 -6.97 47.14
N THR A 134 -8.01 -7.52 46.14
CA THR A 134 -6.58 -7.26 45.94
C THR A 134 -6.35 -5.83 45.44
N GLN A 135 -5.47 -5.10 46.12
CA GLN A 135 -5.04 -3.76 45.72
C GLN A 135 -3.52 -3.76 45.53
N ASN A 136 -3.01 -2.77 44.78
CA ASN A 136 -1.57 -2.48 44.68
C ASN A 136 -0.71 -3.70 44.30
N ALA A 137 -0.80 -4.12 43.03
CA ALA A 137 0.12 -5.09 42.45
C ALA A 137 1.53 -4.48 42.33
N HIS A 138 2.53 -5.14 42.87
CA HIS A 138 3.93 -4.85 42.63
C HIS A 138 4.55 -5.98 41.80
N ILE A 139 5.13 -5.58 40.66
CA ILE A 139 5.75 -6.49 39.71
C ILE A 139 7.25 -6.21 39.73
N SER A 140 8.01 -7.21 40.15
CA SER A 140 9.47 -7.16 40.16
C SER A 140 10.02 -7.12 38.74
N ARG A 141 11.20 -6.52 38.57
CA ARG A 141 11.97 -6.54 37.30
C ARG A 141 12.30 -7.96 36.80
N TYR A 142 12.20 -8.96 37.67
CA TYR A 142 12.45 -10.38 37.37
C TYR A 142 11.16 -11.18 37.11
N GLY A 143 9.99 -10.53 37.09
CA GLY A 143 8.72 -11.17 36.76
C GLY A 143 7.83 -11.53 37.95
N ASP A 144 8.34 -11.55 39.17
CA ASP A 144 7.54 -11.90 40.35
C ASP A 144 6.43 -10.88 40.60
N VAL A 145 5.20 -11.37 40.74
CA VAL A 145 4.01 -10.57 40.98
C VAL A 145 3.55 -10.79 42.42
N ILE A 146 3.60 -9.71 43.20
CA ILE A 146 3.15 -9.68 44.59
C ILE A 146 2.02 -8.67 44.66
N ALA A 147 0.88 -9.07 45.21
CA ALA A 147 -0.27 -8.20 45.34
C ALA A 147 -0.71 -8.10 46.80
N GLN A 148 -1.36 -7.00 47.18
CA GLN A 148 -1.81 -6.82 48.55
C GLN A 148 -3.25 -7.30 48.68
N GLY A 149 -3.43 -8.47 49.28
CA GLY A 149 -4.73 -9.01 49.66
C GLY A 149 -5.15 -8.59 51.07
N GLU A 150 -6.27 -9.13 51.52
CA GLU A 150 -6.85 -8.82 52.85
C GLU A 150 -5.95 -9.25 54.02
N ARG A 151 -5.15 -10.30 53.83
CA ARG A 151 -4.24 -10.87 54.85
C ARG A 151 -2.80 -10.36 54.73
N GLY A 152 -2.57 -9.34 53.89
CA GLY A 152 -1.24 -8.79 53.63
C GLY A 152 -0.75 -9.09 52.20
N ARG A 153 0.57 -9.03 52.00
CA ARG A 153 1.20 -9.26 50.69
C ARG A 153 1.18 -10.74 50.35
N GLU A 154 0.63 -11.07 49.21
CA GLU A 154 0.52 -12.43 48.66
C GLU A 154 1.28 -12.50 47.33
N TYR A 155 2.04 -13.57 47.15
CA TYR A 155 2.67 -13.89 45.88
C TYR A 155 1.65 -14.59 44.97
N ILE A 156 1.37 -14.02 43.80
CA ILE A 156 0.31 -14.49 42.89
C ILE A 156 0.84 -15.14 41.60
N GLY A 157 2.16 -15.09 41.37
CA GLY A 157 2.83 -15.80 40.28
C GLY A 157 4.04 -15.05 39.73
N THR A 158 4.63 -15.61 38.66
CA THR A 158 5.75 -15.00 37.93
C THR A 158 5.40 -14.87 36.46
N ILE A 159 5.72 -13.71 35.89
CA ILE A 159 5.61 -13.44 34.45
C ILE A 159 6.80 -14.06 33.73
N GLU A 160 6.52 -14.91 32.74
CA GLU A 160 7.52 -15.43 31.81
C GLU A 160 7.59 -14.59 30.55
N LEU A 161 8.77 -14.55 29.94
CA LEU A 161 8.97 -14.01 28.60
C LEU A 161 9.25 -15.15 27.62
N ALA A 162 9.04 -14.87 26.35
CA ALA A 162 9.39 -15.75 25.26
C ALA A 162 10.27 -15.06 24.22
N THR A 163 11.17 -15.83 23.62
CA THR A 163 11.90 -15.46 22.41
C THR A 163 11.65 -16.51 21.33
N VAL A 164 11.90 -16.12 20.08
CA VAL A 164 11.85 -17.01 18.92
C VAL A 164 13.17 -16.93 18.17
N SER A 165 13.58 -18.00 17.51
CA SER A 165 14.82 -18.03 16.74
C SER A 165 14.83 -17.02 15.59
N ASN A 166 13.67 -16.78 14.98
CA ASN A 166 13.53 -15.83 13.89
C ASN A 166 12.28 -14.94 14.06
N PRO A 167 12.42 -13.73 14.63
CA PRO A 167 11.30 -12.80 14.77
C PRO A 167 10.62 -12.42 13.45
N LEU A 168 11.32 -12.47 12.31
CA LEU A 168 10.73 -12.17 10.99
C LEU A 168 9.67 -13.19 10.57
N GLY A 169 9.67 -14.38 11.17
CA GLY A 169 8.66 -15.40 10.94
C GLY A 169 7.37 -15.17 11.73
N LEU A 170 7.31 -14.14 12.58
CA LEU A 170 6.09 -13.80 13.31
C LEU A 170 5.08 -13.14 12.37
N ARG A 171 3.80 -13.52 12.50
CA ARG A 171 2.71 -12.95 11.70
C ARG A 171 1.76 -12.19 12.59
N VAL A 172 1.19 -11.12 12.06
CA VAL A 172 0.22 -10.31 12.80
C VAL A 172 -1.16 -10.73 12.36
N ASN A 173 -2.02 -11.09 13.31
CA ASN A 173 -3.41 -11.47 13.04
C ASN A 173 -4.38 -10.45 13.65
N GLY A 174 -4.15 -9.17 13.32
CA GLY A 174 -4.83 -8.04 13.94
C GLY A 174 -4.26 -7.65 15.31
N GLY A 175 -4.46 -6.39 15.70
CA GLY A 175 -3.98 -5.87 16.98
C GLY A 175 -2.46 -5.91 17.14
N THR A 176 -2.02 -6.09 18.38
CA THR A 176 -0.60 -6.14 18.78
C THR A 176 -0.07 -7.55 18.95
N ALA A 177 -0.96 -8.54 19.00
CA ALA A 177 -0.61 -9.95 19.12
C ALA A 177 0.00 -10.53 17.83
N LEU A 178 1.05 -11.32 18.03
CA LEU A 178 1.85 -11.96 16.99
C LEU A 178 1.65 -13.48 17.07
N GLU A 179 1.29 -14.08 15.96
CA GLU A 179 1.24 -15.52 15.77
C GLU A 179 2.60 -16.07 15.39
N VAL A 180 2.95 -17.20 16.02
CA VAL A 180 4.20 -17.91 15.74
C VAL A 180 3.97 -18.86 14.56
N THR A 181 4.67 -18.62 13.46
CA THR A 181 4.65 -19.52 12.30
C THR A 181 5.78 -20.54 12.33
N ALA A 182 5.72 -21.52 11.43
CA ALA A 182 6.84 -22.45 11.21
C ALA A 182 8.17 -21.72 10.88
N ALA A 183 8.11 -20.54 10.24
CA ALA A 183 9.30 -19.76 9.89
C ALA A 183 9.91 -19.02 11.09
N ALA A 184 9.15 -18.80 12.18
CA ALA A 184 9.65 -18.18 13.39
C ALA A 184 10.53 -19.14 14.22
N GLY A 185 10.33 -20.45 14.02
CA GLY A 185 10.99 -21.49 14.78
C GLY A 185 10.31 -21.77 16.11
N ARG A 186 11.05 -22.42 17.02
CA ARG A 186 10.53 -22.83 18.32
C ARG A 186 10.49 -21.64 19.28
N ILE A 187 9.43 -21.56 20.08
CA ILE A 187 9.32 -20.62 21.20
C ILE A 187 10.23 -21.10 22.33
N VAL A 188 11.13 -20.25 22.80
CA VAL A 188 11.95 -20.47 23.99
C VAL A 188 11.44 -19.54 25.08
N ARG A 189 11.01 -20.11 26.21
CA ARG A 189 10.56 -19.34 27.36
C ARG A 189 11.66 -19.24 28.41
N GLY A 190 11.61 -18.19 29.20
CA GLY A 190 12.50 -17.95 30.33
C GLY A 190 12.01 -16.80 31.17
N PHE A 191 12.73 -16.56 32.27
CA PHE A 191 12.37 -15.51 33.21
C PHE A 191 13.04 -14.18 32.83
N PRO A 192 12.39 -13.04 33.10
CA PRO A 192 13.02 -11.74 32.93
C PRO A 192 14.36 -11.65 33.66
N GLY A 193 15.40 -11.16 32.97
CA GLY A 193 16.76 -11.05 33.52
C GLY A 193 17.64 -12.29 33.38
N GLU A 194 17.11 -13.41 32.89
CA GLU A 194 17.94 -14.56 32.49
C GLU A 194 18.71 -14.27 31.18
N SER A 195 19.74 -15.07 30.91
CA SER A 195 20.53 -14.94 29.67
C SER A 195 19.63 -15.05 28.43
N GLY A 196 19.54 -13.97 27.65
CA GLY A 196 18.70 -13.88 26.46
C GLY A 196 17.33 -13.24 26.67
N PHE A 197 16.98 -12.86 27.90
CA PHE A 197 15.74 -12.17 28.25
C PHE A 197 16.01 -10.81 28.89
N GLY A 198 15.20 -9.82 28.49
CA GLY A 198 15.21 -8.48 29.06
C GLY A 198 14.62 -8.44 30.47
N LEU A 199 14.68 -7.26 31.08
CA LEU A 199 14.07 -7.00 32.39
C LEU A 199 12.68 -6.41 32.22
N LEU A 200 11.79 -6.65 33.18
CA LEU A 200 10.53 -5.94 33.21
C LEU A 200 10.70 -4.56 33.83
N VAL A 201 9.94 -3.60 33.32
CA VAL A 201 9.75 -2.29 33.92
C VAL A 201 8.27 -2.07 34.17
N GLN A 202 7.88 -2.05 35.44
CA GLN A 202 6.53 -1.74 35.88
C GLN A 202 6.23 -0.25 35.70
N GLY A 203 4.99 0.09 35.37
CA GLY A 203 4.56 1.47 35.18
C GLY A 203 5.03 2.07 33.85
N GLY A 204 5.39 1.23 32.88
CA GLY A 204 5.89 1.69 31.59
C GLY A 204 5.39 0.84 30.44
N ILE A 205 5.41 1.42 29.25
CA ILE A 205 5.11 0.77 27.98
C ILE A 205 6.24 1.03 26.99
N GLU A 206 6.42 0.11 26.04
CA GLU A 206 7.34 0.33 24.94
C GLU A 206 6.69 1.21 23.87
N ALA A 207 7.39 2.23 23.40
CA ALA A 207 6.96 3.04 22.27
C ALA A 207 7.04 2.27 20.95
N SER A 208 6.44 2.82 19.89
CA SER A 208 6.72 2.34 18.53
C SER A 208 8.21 2.50 18.21
N SER A 209 8.80 1.54 17.50
CA SER A 209 10.15 1.71 16.95
C SER A 209 10.16 2.43 15.61
N THR A 210 9.01 3.00 15.21
CA THR A 210 8.86 3.75 13.96
C THR A 210 9.35 5.18 14.10
N SER A 211 10.28 5.60 13.24
CA SER A 211 10.68 7.00 13.10
C SER A 211 9.84 7.70 12.03
N LEU A 212 9.03 8.70 12.44
CA LEU A 212 8.19 9.46 11.51
C LEU A 212 9.01 10.18 10.43
N ASP A 213 10.18 10.69 10.78
CA ASP A 213 11.07 11.38 9.85
C ASP A 213 11.54 10.44 8.73
N GLU A 214 11.92 9.21 9.09
CA GLU A 214 12.34 8.18 8.12
C GLU A 214 11.17 7.72 7.24
N GLU A 215 9.97 7.53 7.81
CA GLU A 215 8.81 7.11 7.02
C GLU A 215 8.37 8.21 6.04
N ILE A 216 8.42 9.49 6.43
CA ILE A 216 8.13 10.62 5.54
C ILE A 216 9.15 10.68 4.39
N LEU A 217 10.44 10.55 4.70
CA LEU A 217 11.49 10.52 3.67
C LEU A 217 11.31 9.33 2.73
N SER A 218 11.02 8.14 3.26
CA SER A 218 10.74 6.93 2.49
C SER A 218 9.55 7.13 1.55
N ALA A 219 8.46 7.72 2.02
CA ALA A 219 7.29 8.04 1.21
C ALA A 219 7.62 9.05 0.09
N ILE A 220 8.39 10.10 0.37
CA ILE A 220 8.82 11.07 -0.63
C ILE A 220 9.66 10.41 -1.73
N VAL A 221 10.59 9.54 -1.36
CA VAL A 221 11.41 8.78 -2.31
C VAL A 221 10.52 7.87 -3.17
N ALA A 222 9.57 7.17 -2.56
CA ALA A 222 8.62 6.32 -3.28
C ALA A 222 7.79 7.12 -4.30
N VAL A 223 7.27 8.30 -3.93
CA VAL A 223 6.51 9.18 -4.83
C VAL A 223 7.36 9.71 -5.99
N ARG A 224 8.62 10.08 -5.73
CA ARG A 224 9.57 10.51 -6.78
C ARG A 224 9.87 9.37 -7.74
N ALA A 225 10.09 8.17 -7.23
CA ALA A 225 10.36 6.98 -8.02
C ALA A 225 9.13 6.55 -8.85
N PHE A 226 7.93 6.60 -8.27
CA PHE A 226 6.66 6.40 -8.98
C PHE A 226 6.50 7.41 -10.13
N SER A 227 6.75 8.70 -9.86
CA SER A 227 6.67 9.75 -10.88
C SER A 227 7.68 9.53 -12.02
N ALA A 228 8.87 9.01 -11.72
CA ALA A 228 9.85 8.62 -12.73
C ALA A 228 9.35 7.44 -13.59
N ASN A 229 8.84 6.38 -12.99
CA ASN A 229 8.32 5.22 -13.72
C ASN A 229 7.07 5.54 -14.54
N ALA A 230 6.18 6.38 -14.01
CA ALA A 230 5.01 6.85 -14.73
C ALA A 230 5.38 7.65 -15.99
N ARG A 231 6.48 8.43 -15.95
CA ARG A 231 7.02 9.11 -17.14
C ARG A 231 7.51 8.11 -18.19
N VAL A 232 8.20 7.05 -17.77
CA VAL A 232 8.65 5.97 -18.68
C VAL A 232 7.46 5.28 -19.35
N LEU A 233 6.40 4.96 -18.60
CA LEU A 233 5.17 4.39 -19.16
C LEU A 233 4.49 5.32 -20.17
N ARG A 234 4.38 6.61 -19.85
CA ARG A 234 3.79 7.59 -20.76
C ARG A 234 4.61 7.72 -22.05
N LEU A 235 5.94 7.73 -21.93
CA LEU A 235 6.83 7.76 -23.09
C LEU A 235 6.64 6.49 -23.95
N ALA A 236 6.63 5.32 -23.32
CA ALA A 236 6.40 4.05 -24.01
C ALA A 236 5.04 4.03 -24.73
N ALA A 237 3.97 4.50 -24.08
CA ALA A 237 2.65 4.61 -24.67
C ALA A 237 2.65 5.55 -25.88
N LYS A 238 3.24 6.75 -25.76
CA LYS A 238 3.37 7.70 -26.86
C LYS A 238 4.14 7.12 -28.05
N THR A 239 5.28 6.47 -27.80
CA THR A 239 6.05 5.83 -28.88
C THR A 239 5.29 4.68 -29.55
N SER A 240 4.47 3.95 -28.79
CA SER A 240 3.64 2.86 -29.34
C SER A 240 2.54 3.41 -30.25
N GLU A 241 1.92 4.53 -29.87
CA GLU A 241 0.95 5.24 -30.70
C GLU A 241 1.59 5.77 -31.99
N GLU A 242 2.76 6.42 -31.89
CA GLU A 242 3.51 6.91 -33.06
C GLU A 242 3.91 5.77 -34.02
N LEU A 243 4.31 4.62 -33.48
CA LEU A 243 4.63 3.43 -34.28
C LEU A 243 3.39 2.85 -34.96
N ALA A 244 2.25 2.79 -34.27
CA ALA A 244 0.98 2.34 -34.86
C ALA A 244 0.56 3.24 -36.02
N ASP A 245 0.67 4.56 -35.85
CA ASP A 245 0.40 5.55 -36.89
C ASP A 245 1.36 5.44 -38.08
N LEU A 246 2.65 5.19 -37.83
CA LEU A 246 3.63 4.98 -38.88
C LEU A 246 3.30 3.72 -39.70
N ILE A 247 2.97 2.61 -39.04
CA ILE A 247 2.54 1.36 -39.69
C ILE A 247 1.28 1.61 -40.52
N ALA A 248 0.27 2.29 -39.97
CA ALA A 248 -0.96 2.62 -40.67
C ALA A 248 -0.70 3.46 -41.93
N ARG A 249 0.19 4.46 -41.86
CA ARG A 249 0.61 5.27 -43.01
C ARG A 249 1.37 4.46 -44.06
N HIS A 250 2.26 3.56 -43.64
CA HIS A 250 3.00 2.68 -44.55
C HIS A 250 2.07 1.69 -45.28
N GLN A 251 1.09 1.13 -44.56
CA GLN A 251 0.07 0.25 -45.14
C GLN A 251 -0.82 0.99 -46.14
N ARG A 252 -1.25 2.23 -45.86
CA ARG A 252 -2.00 3.06 -46.83
C ARG A 252 -1.18 3.38 -48.08
N ARG A 253 0.14 3.61 -47.95
CA ARG A 253 1.04 3.84 -49.09
C ARG A 253 1.27 2.58 -49.94
N LYS A 254 1.36 1.39 -49.33
CA LYS A 254 1.44 0.12 -50.05
C LYS A 254 0.10 -0.33 -50.63
N GLY A 255 -1.03 0.08 -50.03
CA GLY A 255 -2.40 -0.22 -50.46
C GLY A 255 -2.93 0.63 -51.63
N GLY A 256 -2.04 1.22 -52.45
CA GLY A 256 -2.40 1.97 -53.65
C GLY A 256 -2.91 1.12 -54.83
N ALA A 257 -3.06 -0.20 -54.68
CA ALA A 257 -3.71 -1.06 -55.66
C ALA A 257 -4.41 -2.22 -54.92
N GLY A 258 -5.74 -2.26 -54.93
CA GLY A 258 -6.54 -3.36 -54.39
C GLY A 258 -7.55 -2.96 -53.31
N SER A 259 -8.46 -2.05 -53.64
CA SER A 259 -9.56 -1.59 -52.77
C SER A 259 -10.66 -2.64 -52.53
N THR A 260 -10.38 -3.93 -52.67
CA THR A 260 -11.39 -5.01 -52.54
C THR A 260 -11.09 -6.00 -51.41
N ASP A 261 -9.85 -6.08 -50.89
CA ASP A 261 -9.48 -7.06 -49.85
C ASP A 261 -9.62 -6.51 -48.41
N ILE A 262 -9.74 -5.19 -48.25
CA ILE A 262 -9.80 -4.52 -46.94
C ILE A 262 -11.16 -4.74 -46.25
N ASP A 263 -12.25 -4.79 -47.01
CA ASP A 263 -13.59 -5.04 -46.46
C ASP A 263 -13.79 -6.52 -46.13
N LEU A 264 -13.14 -7.43 -46.87
CA LEU A 264 -13.13 -8.87 -46.56
C LEU A 264 -12.34 -9.18 -45.28
N ARG A 265 -11.20 -8.51 -45.04
CA ARG A 265 -10.39 -8.73 -43.84
C ARG A 265 -10.97 -8.08 -42.59
N ARG A 266 -11.69 -6.95 -42.73
CA ARG A 266 -12.45 -6.35 -41.61
C ARG A 266 -13.59 -7.25 -41.15
N SER A 267 -14.29 -7.94 -42.05
CA SER A 267 -15.36 -8.86 -41.68
C SER A 267 -14.81 -10.13 -41.01
N GLN A 268 -13.69 -10.67 -41.49
CA GLN A 268 -13.03 -11.85 -40.91
C GLN A 268 -12.44 -11.60 -39.52
N VAL A 269 -11.87 -10.42 -39.26
CA VAL A 269 -11.35 -10.07 -37.94
C VAL A 269 -12.50 -9.83 -36.94
N ALA A 270 -13.63 -9.27 -37.39
CA ALA A 270 -14.83 -9.16 -36.55
C ALA A 270 -15.43 -10.53 -36.20
N ASP A 271 -15.42 -11.49 -37.14
CA ASP A 271 -15.86 -12.87 -36.93
C ASP A 271 -14.89 -13.70 -36.05
N LEU A 272 -13.58 -13.39 -36.09
CA LEU A 272 -12.60 -14.01 -35.19
C LEU A 272 -12.74 -13.51 -33.74
N VAL A 273 -13.06 -12.22 -33.57
CA VAL A 273 -13.27 -11.59 -32.26
C VAL A 273 -14.59 -12.06 -31.62
N SER A 274 -15.61 -12.41 -32.41
CA SER A 274 -16.88 -12.97 -31.91
C SER A 274 -16.79 -14.45 -31.50
N ARG A 275 -15.75 -15.17 -31.96
CA ARG A 275 -15.52 -16.60 -31.72
C ARG A 275 -14.52 -16.92 -30.60
N MET A 276 -13.91 -15.92 -29.94
CA MET A 276 -12.99 -16.18 -28.83
C MET A 276 -13.74 -16.55 -27.53
N PRO A 277 -13.29 -17.57 -26.76
CA PRO A 277 -13.96 -17.96 -25.53
C PRO A 277 -13.82 -16.89 -24.44
N SER A 278 -14.95 -16.49 -23.86
CA SER A 278 -15.07 -15.54 -22.76
C SER A 278 -14.57 -16.13 -21.44
N GLY A 279 -13.26 -16.09 -21.26
CA GLY A 279 -12.56 -16.67 -20.10
C GLY A 279 -12.16 -15.68 -19.00
N THR A 280 -12.88 -14.57 -18.79
CA THR A 280 -12.85 -13.79 -17.53
C THR A 280 -14.19 -13.10 -17.32
N SER A 281 -15.26 -13.88 -17.31
CA SER A 281 -16.56 -13.45 -16.79
C SER A 281 -16.71 -13.95 -15.36
N ARG A 282 -16.40 -13.09 -14.39
CA ARG A 282 -17.03 -13.04 -13.06
C ARG A 282 -16.77 -11.65 -12.51
N LEU A 283 -17.47 -10.67 -13.09
CA LEU A 283 -17.83 -9.35 -12.51
C LEU A 283 -18.56 -8.46 -13.54
N ALA A 284 -18.69 -8.87 -14.81
CA ALA A 284 -19.49 -8.18 -15.82
C ALA A 284 -20.82 -8.90 -16.06
N GLY A 285 -21.69 -8.87 -15.05
CA GLY A 285 -23.00 -9.50 -15.05
C GLY A 285 -24.15 -8.52 -14.85
N GLN A 286 -24.02 -7.27 -15.30
CA GLN A 286 -25.16 -6.36 -15.39
C GLN A 286 -25.19 -5.70 -16.78
N PRO A 287 -26.34 -5.74 -17.49
CA PRO A 287 -26.46 -5.07 -18.78
C PRO A 287 -26.37 -3.56 -18.57
N LEU A 288 -25.52 -2.91 -19.38
CA LEU A 288 -25.40 -1.46 -19.44
C LEU A 288 -26.78 -0.83 -19.70
N SER A 289 -27.17 0.08 -18.81
CA SER A 289 -28.45 0.81 -18.88
C SER A 289 -28.59 1.56 -20.21
N GLU A 290 -29.84 1.75 -20.61
CA GLU A 290 -30.22 2.39 -21.88
C GLU A 290 -29.64 3.83 -22.00
N GLU A 291 -29.42 4.49 -20.86
CA GLU A 291 -28.77 5.80 -20.76
C GLU A 291 -27.31 5.80 -21.21
N VAL A 292 -26.53 4.76 -20.87
CA VAL A 292 -25.11 4.69 -21.30
C VAL A 292 -25.01 4.41 -22.81
N ARG A 293 -25.97 3.63 -23.35
CA ARG A 293 -26.10 3.43 -24.80
C ARG A 293 -26.54 4.70 -25.52
N ALA A 294 -27.44 5.48 -24.94
CA ALA A 294 -27.84 6.79 -25.47
C ALA A 294 -26.68 7.80 -25.43
N HIS A 295 -25.88 7.79 -24.35
CA HIS A 295 -24.74 8.68 -24.17
C HIS A 295 -23.59 8.41 -25.15
N LEU A 296 -23.38 7.13 -25.49
CA LEU A 296 -22.40 6.73 -26.51
C LEU A 296 -22.89 7.01 -27.94
N ARG A 297 -24.20 6.92 -28.20
CA ARG A 297 -24.80 7.37 -29.48
C ARG A 297 -24.71 8.89 -29.65
N ALA A 298 -24.93 9.67 -28.58
CA ALA A 298 -24.78 11.12 -28.58
C ALA A 298 -23.32 11.57 -28.84
N ARG A 299 -22.32 10.87 -28.29
CA ARG A 299 -20.89 11.22 -28.52
C ARG A 299 -20.38 10.93 -29.93
N ARG A 300 -20.96 9.96 -30.66
CA ARG A 300 -20.52 9.62 -32.03
C ARG A 300 -21.02 10.60 -33.10
N LEU A 301 -22.02 11.43 -32.82
CA LEU A 301 -22.58 12.39 -33.80
C LEU A 301 -21.93 13.78 -33.77
N SER A 302 -21.04 14.08 -32.83
CA SER A 302 -20.62 15.47 -32.55
C SER A 302 -19.45 16.02 -33.38
N ALA A 303 -18.61 15.20 -34.03
CA ALA A 303 -17.51 15.74 -34.83
C ALA A 303 -17.94 16.24 -36.23
N ALA A 304 -18.96 15.61 -36.83
CA ALA A 304 -19.38 15.92 -38.20
C ALA A 304 -20.50 16.99 -38.28
N ALA A 305 -21.32 17.13 -37.23
CA ALA A 305 -22.41 18.10 -37.20
C ALA A 305 -21.94 19.52 -36.83
N ILE A 306 -20.93 19.64 -35.95
CA ILE A 306 -20.43 20.95 -35.48
C ILE A 306 -19.70 21.72 -36.60
N ALA A 307 -19.22 21.05 -37.64
CA ALA A 307 -18.52 21.66 -38.77
C ALA A 307 -19.44 22.39 -39.78
N LYS A 308 -20.77 22.23 -39.69
CA LYS A 308 -21.73 22.75 -40.68
C LYS A 308 -22.61 23.92 -40.22
N GLU A 309 -22.54 24.36 -38.97
CA GLU A 309 -23.37 25.45 -38.44
C GLU A 309 -22.66 26.83 -38.50
N PRO A 310 -23.38 27.92 -38.81
CA PRO A 310 -22.80 29.27 -38.89
C PRO A 310 -22.37 29.82 -37.53
N PHE A 311 -21.35 30.68 -37.55
CA PHE A 311 -20.54 31.10 -36.40
C PHE A 311 -21.33 31.76 -35.25
N SER A 312 -22.49 32.38 -35.54
CA SER A 312 -23.34 33.07 -34.55
C SER A 312 -24.09 32.12 -33.61
N ALA A 313 -24.24 30.84 -33.96
CA ALA A 313 -24.93 29.84 -33.12
C ALA A 313 -23.98 29.10 -32.15
N ARG A 314 -22.65 29.28 -32.28
CA ARG A 314 -21.64 28.60 -31.44
C ARG A 314 -21.47 29.24 -30.06
N SER A 315 -21.78 30.52 -29.89
CA SER A 315 -21.65 31.26 -28.63
C SER A 315 -22.69 30.83 -27.59
N ALA A 316 -23.94 30.56 -27.99
CA ALA A 316 -25.00 30.10 -27.07
C ALA A 316 -24.79 28.67 -26.54
N LEU A 317 -23.97 27.87 -27.23
CA LEU A 317 -23.67 26.48 -26.84
C LEU A 317 -22.50 26.39 -25.83
N ILE A 318 -21.68 27.44 -25.73
CA ILE A 318 -20.53 27.52 -24.82
C ILE A 318 -20.97 27.99 -23.41
N GLU A 319 -21.96 28.89 -23.31
CA GLU A 319 -22.50 29.36 -22.01
C GLU A 319 -23.24 28.27 -21.22
N ARG A 320 -23.71 27.20 -21.88
CA ARG A 320 -24.41 26.10 -21.19
C ARG A 320 -23.47 25.13 -20.45
N PHE A 321 -22.15 25.33 -20.54
CA PHE A 321 -21.12 24.43 -20.00
C PHE A 321 -19.99 25.12 -19.22
N THR A 322 -20.21 26.35 -18.74
CA THR A 322 -19.28 27.03 -17.81
C THR A 322 -19.59 26.66 -16.35
N PRO A 323 -18.61 26.15 -15.56
CA PRO A 323 -18.78 25.89 -14.13
C PRO A 323 -18.89 27.21 -13.34
N THR A 324 -19.61 27.17 -12.22
CA THR A 324 -19.95 28.31 -11.35
C THR A 324 -18.76 28.84 -10.53
N ARG A 325 -18.89 30.11 -10.11
CA ARG A 325 -17.85 30.98 -9.53
C ARG A 325 -17.20 30.50 -8.22
N GLU A 326 -17.78 29.52 -7.52
CA GLU A 326 -17.21 28.99 -6.26
C GLU A 326 -16.13 27.91 -6.48
N ASP A 327 -16.13 27.21 -7.63
CA ASP A 327 -15.08 26.23 -7.95
C ASP A 327 -13.80 26.88 -8.53
N ALA A 328 -13.85 28.19 -8.79
CA ALA A 328 -12.81 28.94 -9.51
C ALA A 328 -11.73 29.58 -8.62
N GLU A 329 -11.93 29.69 -7.31
CA GLU A 329 -11.03 30.48 -6.46
C GLU A 329 -9.78 29.72 -5.96
N ALA A 330 -9.83 28.39 -5.84
CA ALA A 330 -8.69 27.58 -5.38
C ALA A 330 -7.62 27.31 -6.48
N SER A 331 -7.96 27.45 -7.76
CA SER A 331 -7.05 27.18 -8.89
C SER A 331 -6.30 28.42 -9.41
N SER A 332 -6.43 29.56 -8.73
CA SER A 332 -6.10 30.89 -9.25
C SER A 332 -4.61 31.25 -9.32
N SER A 333 -3.71 30.57 -8.61
CA SER A 333 -2.29 30.99 -8.57
C SER A 333 -1.46 30.50 -9.78
N PHE A 334 -1.80 29.34 -10.34
CA PHE A 334 -1.04 28.72 -11.44
C PHE A 334 -1.48 29.26 -12.82
N LEU A 335 -2.79 29.42 -13.04
CA LEU A 335 -3.33 29.98 -14.28
C LEU A 335 -3.02 31.47 -14.45
N ALA A 336 -2.91 32.25 -13.37
CA ALA A 336 -2.48 33.66 -13.44
C ALA A 336 -1.01 33.82 -13.87
N GLN A 337 -0.19 32.79 -13.68
CA GLN A 337 1.21 32.75 -14.13
C GLN A 337 1.29 32.33 -15.61
N GLU A 338 0.46 31.37 -16.04
CA GLU A 338 0.36 30.97 -17.45
C GLU A 338 -0.30 32.05 -18.33
N ILE A 339 -1.33 32.76 -17.85
CA ILE A 339 -1.99 33.85 -18.59
C ILE A 339 -1.04 35.05 -18.79
N ARG A 340 -0.17 35.35 -17.82
CA ARG A 340 0.89 36.36 -17.99
C ARG A 340 1.91 35.96 -19.06
N LEU A 341 2.27 34.69 -19.14
CA LEU A 341 3.16 34.16 -20.18
C LEU A 341 2.50 34.13 -21.57
N ALA A 342 1.22 33.78 -21.64
CA ALA A 342 0.44 33.74 -22.87
C ALA A 342 0.19 35.14 -23.44
N ARG A 343 -0.08 36.15 -22.59
CA ARG A 343 -0.19 37.56 -23.02
C ARG A 343 1.12 38.11 -23.58
N ARG A 344 2.26 37.75 -22.99
CA ARG A 344 3.58 38.20 -23.48
C ARG A 344 3.90 37.62 -24.87
N ARG A 345 3.60 36.35 -25.10
CA ARG A 345 3.78 35.68 -26.41
C ARG A 345 2.77 36.14 -27.45
N GLY A 346 1.52 36.40 -27.06
CA GLY A 346 0.50 36.94 -27.97
C GLY A 346 0.83 38.35 -28.48
N PHE A 347 1.39 39.21 -27.62
CA PHE A 347 1.75 40.58 -27.98
C PHE A 347 2.96 40.66 -28.94
N GLU A 348 3.95 39.78 -28.77
CA GLU A 348 5.08 39.65 -29.70
C GLU A 348 4.68 39.15 -31.10
N ILE A 349 3.64 38.31 -31.18
CA ILE A 349 3.10 37.81 -32.45
C ILE A 349 2.24 38.89 -33.14
N TYR A 350 1.55 39.73 -32.37
CA TYR A 350 0.76 40.85 -32.90
C TYR A 350 1.62 41.98 -33.46
N GLN A 351 2.71 42.38 -32.78
CA GLN A 351 3.63 43.42 -33.30
C GLN A 351 4.38 42.99 -34.56
N ARG A 352 4.69 41.70 -34.71
CA ARG A 352 5.34 41.17 -35.92
C ARG A 352 4.45 41.18 -37.17
N ARG A 353 3.14 41.38 -37.00
CA ARG A 353 2.14 41.36 -38.07
C ARG A 353 1.62 42.74 -38.47
N LEU A 354 1.98 43.79 -37.72
CA LEU A 354 1.61 45.18 -37.98
C LEU A 354 2.76 46.04 -38.54
N GLY A 355 3.95 45.47 -38.71
CA GLY A 355 5.13 46.14 -39.30
C GLY A 355 5.58 45.57 -40.65
N ALA A 356 4.71 44.86 -41.38
CA ALA A 356 4.98 44.29 -42.70
C ALA A 356 3.87 44.67 -43.69
#